data_AF-L0K406-F1
#
_entry.id   AF-L0K406-F1
#
_cell.length_a   1.000
_cell.length_b   1.000
_cell.length_c   1.000
_cell.angle_alpha   90.00
_cell.angle_beta   90.00
_cell.angle_gamma   90.00
#
_symmetry.space_group_name_H-M   'P 1'
#
loop_
_entity.id
_entity.type
_entity.pdbx_description
1 polymer ?
#
loop_
_entity_poly.entity_id
_entity_poly.type
_entity_poly.pdbx_seq_one_letter_code
_entity_poly.pdbx_strand_id
1 'polypeptide(L)'
;MDPTVYLVFAVVFFLQIPTSAVVYFDAKKRKLKHPGWYELGVLVPLGGLGIVAAYLYKRRDLPTVSSDTPQTAEAEPTNETS
;
A
#
# COMPACT_ATOMS: atom_id res chain seq x y z
N MET A 1 -5.13 20.80 10.82
CA MET A 1 -5.41 19.47 11.43
C MET A 1 -5.44 19.69 12.94
N ASP A 2 -6.51 19.30 13.61
CA ASP A 2 -6.64 19.43 15.07
C ASP A 2 -5.59 18.54 15.78
N PRO A 3 -4.86 19.03 16.80
CA PRO A 3 -3.90 18.22 17.58
C PRO A 3 -4.47 16.89 18.08
N THR A 4 -5.77 16.85 18.35
CA THR A 4 -6.51 15.66 18.79
C THR A 4 -6.46 14.54 17.75
N VAL A 5 -6.45 14.87 16.46
CA VAL A 5 -6.35 13.87 15.37
C VAL A 5 -5.04 13.11 15.47
N TYR A 6 -3.92 13.82 15.64
CA TYR A 6 -2.60 13.19 15.78
C TYR A 6 -2.51 12.37 17.07
N LEU A 7 -3.13 12.82 18.15
CA LEU A 7 -3.20 12.08 19.41
C LEU A 7 -3.94 10.75 19.23
N VAL A 8 -5.11 10.76 18.58
CA VAL A 8 -5.90 9.54 18.30
C VAL A 8 -5.08 8.58 17.45
N PHE A 9 -4.42 9.05 16.39
CA PHE A 9 -3.56 8.20 15.58
C PHE A 9 -2.42 7.59 16.39
N ALA A 10 -1.74 8.38 17.23
CA ALA A 10 -0.66 7.87 18.08
C ALA A 10 -1.17 6.77 19.03
N VAL A 11 -2.30 6.99 19.71
CA VAL A 11 -2.89 6.01 20.62
C VAL A 11 -3.25 4.71 19.90
N VAL A 12 -3.93 4.81 18.74
CA VAL A 12 -4.28 3.64 17.93
C VAL A 12 -3.02 2.87 17.52
N PHE A 13 -1.98 3.58 17.09
CA PHE A 13 -0.71 3.00 16.65
C PHE A 13 0.00 2.24 17.78
N PHE A 14 0.04 2.82 18.98
CA PHE A 14 0.64 2.18 20.15
C PHE A 14 -0.16 0.98 20.66
N LEU A 15 -1.49 1.06 20.62
CA LEU A 15 -2.36 -0.06 21.02
C LEU A 15 -2.35 -1.21 20.02
N GLN A 16 -1.96 -0.98 18.78
CA GLN A 16 -1.96 -1.99 17.72
C GLN A 16 -1.06 -3.20 18.04
N ILE A 17 0.13 -2.96 18.62
CA ILE A 17 1.08 -4.02 19.02
C ILE A 17 0.53 -4.91 20.16
N PRO A 18 0.07 -4.39 21.30
CA PRO A 18 -0.52 -5.24 22.34
C PRO A 18 -1.82 -5.91 21.86
N THR A 19 -2.64 -5.23 21.06
CA THR A 19 -3.84 -5.84 20.47
C THR A 19 -3.50 -7.00 19.53
N SER A 20 -2.44 -6.90 18.72
CA SER A 20 -2.04 -8.00 17.83
C SER A 20 -1.61 -9.23 18.61
N ALA A 21 -0.87 -9.05 19.70
CA ALA A 21 -0.47 -10.14 20.59
C ALA A 21 -1.70 -10.83 21.24
N VAL A 22 -2.66 -10.05 21.75
CA VAL A 22 -3.90 -10.59 22.34
C VAL A 22 -4.68 -11.40 21.30
N VAL A 23 -4.82 -10.89 20.08
CA VAL A 23 -5.51 -11.58 18.98
C VAL A 23 -4.79 -12.87 18.60
N TYR A 24 -3.46 -12.87 18.54
CA TYR A 24 -2.68 -14.07 18.28
C TYR A 24 -2.91 -15.15 19.36
N PHE A 25 -2.85 -14.77 20.65
CA PHE A 25 -3.07 -15.70 21.75
C PHE A 25 -4.49 -16.26 21.77
N ASP A 26 -5.51 -15.44 21.52
CA ASP A 26 -6.90 -15.89 21.42
C ASP A 26 -7.09 -16.86 20.23
N ALA A 27 -6.54 -16.53 19.06
CA ALA A 27 -6.56 -17.39 17.88
C ALA A 27 -5.85 -18.73 18.12
N LYS A 28 -4.71 -18.71 18.81
CA LYS A 28 -3.96 -19.90 19.22
C LYS A 28 -4.75 -20.75 20.21
N LYS A 29 -5.40 -20.12 21.20
CA LYS A 29 -6.27 -20.80 22.18
C LYS A 29 -7.45 -21.50 21.49
N ARG A 30 -8.00 -20.89 20.44
CA ARG A 30 -9.08 -21.45 19.61
C ARG A 30 -8.60 -22.48 18.58
N LYS A 31 -7.29 -22.79 18.50
CA LYS A 31 -6.69 -23.72 17.54
C LYS A 31 -7.04 -23.38 16.08
N LEU A 32 -7.12 -22.09 15.75
CA LEU A 32 -7.36 -21.66 14.37
C LEU A 32 -6.20 -22.11 13.48
N LYS A 33 -6.50 -22.41 12.21
CA LYS A 33 -5.53 -22.97 11.26
C LYS A 33 -4.28 -22.08 11.08
N HIS A 34 -4.48 -20.76 11.09
CA HIS A 34 -3.41 -19.79 10.87
C HIS A 34 -3.55 -18.59 11.82
N PRO A 35 -3.18 -18.69 13.11
CA PRO A 35 -3.32 -17.61 14.08
C PRO A 35 -2.52 -16.35 13.69
N GLY A 36 -1.39 -16.54 13.01
CA GLY A 36 -0.57 -15.44 12.49
C GLY A 36 -1.26 -14.56 11.45
N TRP A 37 -2.28 -15.06 10.73
CA TRP A 37 -3.03 -14.23 9.77
C TRP A 37 -3.90 -13.19 10.47
N TYR A 38 -4.45 -13.53 11.64
CA TYR A 38 -5.24 -12.61 12.44
C TYR A 38 -4.35 -11.53 13.07
N GLU A 39 -3.17 -11.93 13.56
CA GLU A 39 -2.14 -11.01 14.04
C GLU A 39 -1.67 -10.04 12.94
N LEU A 40 -1.35 -10.58 11.75
CA LEU A 40 -1.01 -9.79 10.58
C LEU A 40 -2.13 -8.81 10.19
N GLY A 41 -3.39 -9.26 10.21
CA GLY A 41 -4.53 -8.38 9.92
C GLY A 41 -4.59 -7.16 10.85
N VAL A 42 -4.22 -7.33 12.12
CA VAL A 42 -4.11 -6.21 13.08
C VAL A 42 -2.90 -5.32 12.76
N LEU A 43 -1.78 -5.88 12.32
CA LEU A 43 -0.55 -5.12 12.03
C LEU A 43 -0.51 -4.47 10.63
N VAL A 44 -1.35 -4.92 9.68
CA VAL A 44 -1.39 -4.43 8.29
C VAL A 44 -1.54 -2.91 8.18
N PRO A 45 -2.41 -2.23 8.95
CA PRO A 45 -2.51 -0.76 8.89
C PRO A 45 -1.18 -0.06 9.21
N LEU A 46 -0.36 -0.64 10.09
CA LEU A 46 0.98 -0.16 10.42
C LEU A 46 1.92 -0.29 9.20
N GLY A 47 1.89 -1.44 8.55
CA GLY A 47 2.68 -1.72 7.35
C GLY A 47 2.27 -0.85 6.16
N GLY A 48 0.96 -0.66 5.96
CA GLY A 48 0.41 0.19 4.91
C GLY A 48 0.87 1.65 5.03
N LEU A 49 0.89 2.21 6.25
CA LEU A 49 1.45 3.55 6.49
C LEU A 49 2.93 3.64 6.12
N GLY A 50 3.72 2.63 6.47
CA GLY A 50 5.14 2.57 6.09
C GLY A 50 5.35 2.55 4.57
N ILE A 51 4.54 1.77 3.84
CA ILE A 51 4.59 1.70 2.38
C ILE A 51 4.21 3.05 1.77
N VAL A 52 3.15 3.71 2.27
CA VAL A 52 2.74 5.04 1.78
C VAL A 52 3.84 6.06 2.02
N ALA A 53 4.47 6.08 3.20
CA ALA A 53 5.58 6.97 3.49
C ALA A 53 6.77 6.72 2.56
N ALA A 54 7.15 5.46 2.35
CA ALA A 54 8.22 5.07 1.43
C ALA A 54 7.90 5.45 -0.03
N TYR A 55 6.65 5.25 -0.46
CA TYR A 55 6.17 5.68 -1.77
C TYR A 55 6.29 7.19 -1.94
N LEU A 56 5.76 7.98 -0.99
CA LEU A 56 5.82 9.44 -1.05
C LEU A 56 7.26 9.96 -1.06
N TYR A 57 8.16 9.33 -0.30
CA TYR A 57 9.58 9.68 -0.28
C TYR A 57 10.24 9.50 -1.65
N LYS A 58 9.94 8.39 -2.33
CA LYS A 58 10.56 7.97 -3.60
C LYS A 58 9.77 8.38 -4.85
N ARG A 59 8.55 8.92 -4.69
CA ARG A 59 7.62 9.27 -5.79
C ARG A 59 8.23 10.16 -6.85
N ARG A 60 9.10 11.09 -6.44
CA ARG A 60 9.79 12.03 -7.35
C ARG A 60 10.85 11.38 -8.24
N ASP A 61 11.39 10.23 -7.82
CA ASP A 61 12.45 9.50 -8.51
C ASP A 61 11.89 8.32 -9.33
N LEU A 62 10.57 8.11 -9.28
CA LEU A 62 9.90 7.04 -10.02
C LEU A 62 9.72 7.49 -11.49
N PRO A 63 10.05 6.61 -12.47
CA PRO A 63 9.85 6.92 -13.88
C PRO A 63 8.37 7.21 -14.12
N THR A 64 8.09 8.44 -14.55
CA THR A 64 6.75 8.83 -14.98
C THR A 64 6.65 8.54 -16.48
N VAL A 65 5.66 7.76 -16.89
CA VAL A 65 5.38 7.57 -18.32
C VAL A 65 4.82 8.88 -18.84
N SER A 66 5.67 9.67 -19.50
CA SER A 66 5.25 10.88 -20.21
C SER A 66 4.28 10.47 -21.32
N SER A 67 3.07 11.02 -21.28
CA SER A 67 2.03 10.80 -22.32
C SER A 67 2.30 11.64 -23.57
N ASP A 68 3.57 11.81 -23.96
CA ASP A 68 3.99 12.56 -25.15
C ASP A 68 4.72 11.61 -26.09
N THR A 69 4.03 10.56 -26.53
CA THR A 69 4.38 9.88 -27.77
C THR A 69 3.29 10.24 -28.78
N PRO A 70 3.55 11.16 -29.73
CA PRO A 70 2.71 11.31 -30.90
C PRO A 70 2.63 9.93 -31.58
N GLN A 71 1.43 9.38 -31.64
CA GLN A 71 1.13 8.23 -32.47
C GLN A 71 1.15 8.69 -33.94
N THR A 72 2.35 8.96 -34.46
CA THR A 72 2.59 9.22 -35.89
C THR A 72 3.43 8.06 -36.42
N ALA A 73 2.72 7.03 -36.88
CA ALA A 73 3.22 6.11 -37.90
C ALA A 73 2.02 5.75 -38.78
N GLU A 74 1.57 6.77 -39.50
CA GLU A 74 0.88 6.63 -40.77
C GLU A 74 1.86 5.93 -41.72
N ALA A 75 1.70 4.61 -41.89
CA ALA A 75 2.28 3.88 -43.00
C ALA A 75 1.22 3.85 -44.10
N GLU A 76 1.19 4.91 -44.89
CA GLU A 76 0.52 4.98 -46.18
C GLU A 76 1.12 3.90 -47.11
N PRO A 77 0.34 2.92 -47.61
CA PRO A 77 0.81 2.10 -48.72
C PRO A 77 0.55 2.86 -50.03
N THR A 78 1.59 3.53 -50.54
CA THR A 78 1.63 3.99 -51.93
C THR A 78 1.48 2.80 -52.87
N ASN A 79 0.28 2.67 -53.43
CA ASN A 79 -0.04 1.76 -54.51
C ASN A 79 0.33 2.45 -55.83
N GLU A 80 1.57 2.31 -56.28
CA GLU A 80 1.94 2.73 -57.63
C GLU A 80 1.61 1.62 -58.63
N THR A 81 0.61 1.94 -59.44
CA THR A 81 0.22 1.23 -60.67
C THR A 81 1.23 1.57 -61.76
N SER A 82 1.86 0.56 -62.38
CA SER A 82 2.16 0.56 -63.82
C SER A 82 2.65 -0.80 -64.31
#